data_AF-A0A9E0VMY3-F1
#
_entry.id   AF-A0A9E0VMY3-F1
#
_cell.length_a   1.000
_cell.length_b   1.000
_cell.length_c   1.000
_cell.angle_alpha   90.00
_cell.angle_beta   90.00
_cell.angle_gamma   90.00
#
_symmetry.space_group_name_H-M   'P 1'
#
loop_
_entity.id
_entity.type
_entity.pdbx_description
1 polymer ?
#
loop_
_entity_poly.entity_id
_entity_poly.type
_entity_poly.pdbx_seq_one_letter_code
_entity_poly.pdbx_strand_id
1 'polypeptide(L)'
;MKIKFLSIFLLSILFTTISFSQDKTTPEGSWFGIINAQGFEIKLAFHIVKKDSLFIATMDSPDQQAFGIPVNSVSYRNSMIKIEIINAQIEYTGLFTGDRIMGTFKQSGLSFPLNLSRRPFERVKRPQEPREPLPYNTEEVSFTNLADSITFGGTLSKPRLDTIKYVFVLISGSGQQNRDCEIFGHKPFLVLSDYLARNGIAVLRFDDRGIGKSGGNASLSTTRDFANDVVSALRYLKGREEFSNSKFGLIGHSEGGLIAPLVASSTDMVDLMILLAAPAQRGKDIILKQQRMIASASGISKEELDKYENTSSKLFDLVSENLKNPELYDMIYQFMHNESQGDEKSAIEAQARSIVNPWMLEFLFYDPVPALKNCTIPALAINGEMDLQVDPENLEILKNSYGDQNKISVLRTPGLNHLLQPSDSGSPAEYAKIEITISDYILKTVTKWIHDN
;
A
#
# COMPACT_ATOMS: atom_id res chain seq x y z
N MET A 1 55.77 4.60 53.06
CA MET A 1 56.21 3.36 52.39
C MET A 1 55.00 2.72 51.71
N LYS A 2 54.96 2.79 50.37
CA LYS A 2 54.05 2.13 49.37
C LYS A 2 52.54 2.40 49.53
N ILE A 3 51.80 3.21 48.77
CA ILE A 3 51.64 3.47 47.31
C ILE A 3 51.53 2.20 46.44
N LYS A 4 50.34 1.99 45.84
CA LYS A 4 50.13 1.63 44.42
C LYS A 4 48.62 1.78 44.02
N PHE A 5 48.30 2.86 43.28
CA PHE A 5 47.75 2.93 41.88
C PHE A 5 46.31 2.37 41.74
N LEU A 6 45.23 3.16 41.61
CA LEU A 6 44.79 4.07 40.53
C LEU A 6 44.96 3.50 39.10
N SER A 7 43.86 3.20 38.41
CA SER A 7 43.69 3.43 36.95
C SER A 7 42.24 3.24 36.53
N ILE A 8 41.60 4.38 36.22
CA ILE A 8 40.39 4.53 35.40
C ILE A 8 40.81 4.19 33.97
N PHE A 9 40.19 3.19 33.35
CA PHE A 9 40.41 2.89 31.93
C PHE A 9 39.44 3.73 31.10
N LEU A 10 39.88 4.92 30.71
CA LEU A 10 39.28 5.71 29.64
C LEU A 10 39.70 5.04 28.32
N LEU A 11 38.80 4.29 27.68
CA LEU A 11 39.05 3.73 26.36
C LEU A 11 38.84 4.83 25.31
N SER A 12 39.85 5.66 25.12
CA SER A 12 39.97 6.55 23.96
C SER A 12 40.24 5.70 22.72
N ILE A 13 39.18 5.28 22.02
CA ILE A 13 39.30 4.74 20.67
C ILE A 13 39.64 5.92 19.76
N LEU A 14 40.92 6.03 19.40
CA LEU A 14 41.33 6.77 18.23
C LEU A 14 40.55 6.21 17.03
N PHE A 15 39.60 6.99 16.51
CA PHE A 15 39.19 6.84 15.13
C PHE A 15 40.40 7.21 14.26
N THR A 16 41.24 6.22 13.96
CA THR A 16 42.01 6.28 12.72
C THR A 16 41.00 6.33 11.60
N THR A 17 40.86 7.49 10.96
CA THR A 17 40.25 7.61 9.65
C THR A 17 41.06 6.73 8.69
N ILE A 18 40.67 5.46 8.57
CA ILE A 18 41.02 4.69 7.38
C ILE A 18 40.18 5.30 6.28
N SER A 19 40.75 6.31 5.62
CA SER A 19 40.30 6.70 4.30
C SER A 19 40.47 5.48 3.41
N PHE A 20 39.42 4.70 3.24
CA PHE A 20 39.34 3.81 2.09
C PHE A 20 39.41 4.71 0.86
N SER A 21 40.58 4.77 0.25
CA SER A 21 40.67 5.09 -1.17
C SER A 21 39.83 4.02 -1.86
N GLN A 22 38.57 4.33 -2.19
CA GLN A 22 37.81 3.49 -3.12
C GLN A 22 38.62 3.44 -4.41
N ASP A 23 39.14 2.27 -4.70
CA ASP A 23 39.85 2.01 -5.94
C ASP A 23 38.84 2.22 -7.08
N LYS A 24 38.91 3.38 -7.75
CA LYS A 24 38.02 3.77 -8.85
C LYS A 24 38.15 2.87 -10.09
N THR A 25 38.93 1.81 -9.99
CA THR A 25 39.22 0.84 -11.06
C THR A 25 38.23 -0.33 -11.08
N THR A 26 37.39 -0.49 -10.04
CA THR A 26 36.40 -1.58 -9.96
C THR A 26 34.99 -1.08 -9.67
N PRO A 27 33.94 -1.84 -10.08
CA PRO A 27 32.55 -1.45 -9.86
C PRO A 27 32.06 -1.70 -8.42
N GLU A 28 32.95 -2.02 -7.47
CA GLU A 28 32.55 -2.22 -6.08
C GLU A 28 31.89 -0.96 -5.48
N GLY A 29 30.87 -1.16 -4.65
CA GLY A 29 30.12 -0.12 -3.96
C GLY A 29 28.65 -0.08 -4.36
N SER A 30 27.97 0.99 -3.90
CA SER A 30 26.55 1.21 -4.16
C SER A 30 26.34 2.15 -5.34
N TRP A 31 25.38 1.80 -6.17
CA TRP A 31 25.10 2.44 -7.45
C TRP A 31 23.62 2.73 -7.59
N PHE A 32 23.26 3.97 -7.88
CA PHE A 32 21.89 4.48 -7.84
C PHE A 32 21.54 5.08 -9.20
N GLY A 33 20.36 4.75 -9.71
CA GLY A 33 19.83 5.34 -10.93
C GLY A 33 18.32 5.20 -11.03
N ILE A 34 17.74 5.93 -11.98
CA ILE A 34 16.29 6.00 -12.16
C ILE A 34 15.99 5.46 -13.54
N ILE A 35 15.03 4.53 -13.64
CA ILE A 35 14.39 4.18 -14.91
C ILE A 35 13.11 4.98 -15.07
N ASN A 36 12.77 5.33 -16.30
CA ASN A 36 11.45 5.87 -16.64
C ASN A 36 10.67 4.78 -17.38
N ALA A 37 9.67 4.21 -16.71
CA ALA A 37 8.81 3.19 -17.25
C ALA A 37 7.39 3.76 -17.40
N GLN A 38 6.98 4.02 -18.65
CA GLN A 38 5.64 4.52 -18.97
C GLN A 38 5.23 5.79 -18.19
N GLY A 39 6.18 6.70 -17.94
CA GLY A 39 5.94 7.95 -17.21
C GLY A 39 6.18 7.86 -15.69
N PHE A 40 6.41 6.67 -15.14
CA PHE A 40 6.80 6.49 -13.74
C PHE A 40 8.32 6.47 -13.60
N GLU A 41 8.84 7.30 -12.70
CA GLU A 41 10.24 7.26 -12.27
C GLU A 41 10.40 6.19 -11.18
N ILE A 42 11.16 5.13 -11.47
CA ILE A 42 11.46 4.06 -10.52
C ILE A 42 12.95 4.13 -10.16
N LYS A 43 13.23 4.40 -8.90
CA LYS A 43 14.58 4.37 -8.33
C LYS A 43 15.03 2.94 -8.14
N LEU A 44 16.23 2.63 -8.64
CA LEU A 44 16.91 1.37 -8.44
C LEU A 44 18.27 1.63 -7.80
N ALA A 45 18.68 0.74 -6.90
CA ALA A 45 20.03 0.70 -6.37
C ALA A 45 20.64 -0.70 -6.50
N PHE A 46 21.91 -0.79 -6.89
CA PHE A 46 22.70 -2.01 -6.86
C PHE A 46 23.80 -1.86 -5.82
N HIS A 47 23.90 -2.82 -4.91
CA HIS A 47 24.95 -2.88 -3.89
C HIS A 47 25.91 -4.00 -4.23
N ILE A 48 27.04 -3.65 -4.85
CA ILE A 48 28.03 -4.60 -5.35
C ILE A 48 29.15 -4.73 -4.33
N VAL A 49 29.46 -5.95 -3.92
CA VAL A 49 30.56 -6.28 -3.02
C VAL A 49 31.48 -7.27 -3.72
N LYS A 50 32.80 -7.09 -3.58
CA LYS A 50 33.77 -8.06 -4.06
C LYS A 50 34.08 -9.05 -2.94
N LYS A 51 33.85 -10.34 -3.20
CA LYS A 51 34.23 -11.44 -2.31
C LYS A 51 35.22 -12.34 -3.04
N ASP A 52 36.46 -12.32 -2.58
CA ASP A 52 37.60 -12.96 -3.25
C ASP A 52 37.78 -12.46 -4.71
N SER A 53 37.62 -13.36 -5.70
CA SER A 53 37.69 -13.05 -7.13
C SER A 53 36.31 -12.82 -7.77
N LEU A 54 35.22 -12.90 -7.00
CA LEU A 54 33.85 -12.82 -7.49
C LEU A 54 33.17 -11.53 -7.00
N PHE A 55 32.23 -11.03 -7.81
CA PHE A 55 31.31 -9.98 -7.41
C PHE A 55 29.98 -10.61 -6.99
N ILE A 56 29.46 -10.14 -5.86
CA ILE A 56 28.09 -10.43 -5.41
C ILE A 56 27.34 -9.10 -5.33
N ALA A 57 26.02 -9.14 -5.48
CA ALA A 57 25.21 -7.94 -5.33
C ALA A 57 23.84 -8.20 -4.72
N THR A 58 23.24 -7.13 -4.23
CA THR A 58 21.80 -7.03 -4.02
C THR A 58 21.26 -5.86 -4.83
N MET A 59 19.96 -5.88 -5.09
CA MET A 59 19.22 -4.78 -5.70
C MET A 59 18.14 -4.27 -4.75
N ASP A 60 17.99 -2.95 -4.68
CA ASP A 60 16.86 -2.29 -4.04
C ASP A 60 16.02 -1.58 -5.11
N SER A 61 14.70 -1.62 -4.95
CA SER A 61 13.73 -0.75 -5.63
C SER A 61 12.92 -0.03 -4.54
N PRO A 62 13.44 1.10 -3.99
CA PRO A 62 12.82 1.77 -2.85
C PRO A 62 11.38 2.22 -3.09
N ASP A 63 11.07 2.69 -4.30
CA ASP A 63 9.73 3.14 -4.65
C ASP A 63 8.73 1.97 -4.72
N GLN A 64 9.21 0.73 -4.86
CA GLN A 64 8.42 -0.51 -4.82
C GLN A 64 8.58 -1.30 -3.50
N GLN A 65 9.23 -0.70 -2.49
CA GLN A 65 9.51 -1.31 -1.18
C GLN A 65 10.25 -2.65 -1.20
N ALA A 66 10.95 -2.97 -2.29
CA ALA A 66 11.72 -4.21 -2.40
C ALA A 66 13.19 -3.90 -2.11
N PHE A 67 13.71 -4.38 -0.98
CA PHE A 67 15.09 -4.14 -0.54
C PHE A 67 15.86 -5.45 -0.41
N GLY A 68 17.15 -5.41 -0.73
CA GLY A 68 18.04 -6.55 -0.57
C GLY A 68 17.74 -7.72 -1.52
N ILE A 69 17.12 -7.46 -2.68
CA ILE A 69 16.79 -8.49 -3.67
C ILE A 69 18.09 -9.20 -4.06
N PRO A 70 18.22 -10.52 -3.84
CA PRO A 70 19.43 -11.24 -4.17
C PRO A 70 19.70 -11.23 -5.68
N VAL A 71 20.91 -10.86 -6.08
CA VAL A 71 21.35 -10.97 -7.47
C VAL A 71 21.93 -12.36 -7.72
N ASN A 72 21.53 -13.01 -8.82
CA ASN A 72 21.99 -14.35 -9.17
C ASN A 72 23.41 -14.33 -9.75
N SER A 73 23.75 -13.36 -10.60
CA SER A 73 25.07 -13.24 -11.20
C SER A 73 25.53 -11.79 -11.32
N VAL A 74 26.83 -11.55 -11.08
CA VAL A 74 27.51 -10.29 -11.42
C VAL A 74 28.80 -10.64 -12.16
N SER A 75 28.96 -10.12 -13.37
CA SER A 75 30.19 -10.24 -14.14
C SER A 75 30.75 -8.88 -14.51
N TYR A 76 32.07 -8.74 -14.44
CA TYR A 76 32.78 -7.51 -14.80
C TYR A 76 34.01 -7.87 -15.65
N ARG A 77 34.00 -7.50 -16.93
CA ARG A 77 35.10 -7.74 -17.89
C ARG A 77 35.19 -6.59 -18.88
N ASN A 78 36.41 -6.13 -19.20
CA ASN A 78 36.65 -5.05 -20.17
C ASN A 78 35.80 -3.79 -19.90
N SER A 79 35.72 -3.38 -18.63
CA SER A 79 34.88 -2.28 -18.16
C SER A 79 33.37 -2.46 -18.35
N MET A 80 32.91 -3.61 -18.84
CA MET A 80 31.48 -3.93 -18.95
C MET A 80 31.03 -4.71 -17.71
N ILE A 81 29.98 -4.23 -17.07
CA ILE A 81 29.26 -4.95 -16.01
C ILE A 81 28.00 -5.60 -16.58
N LYS A 82 27.72 -6.83 -16.16
CA LYS A 82 26.43 -7.50 -16.35
C LYS A 82 25.93 -8.03 -15.01
N ILE A 83 24.67 -7.76 -14.68
CA ILE A 83 23.97 -8.18 -13.47
C ILE A 83 22.69 -8.91 -13.89
N GLU A 84 22.42 -10.09 -13.32
CA GLU A 84 21.23 -10.88 -13.64
C GLU A 84 20.45 -11.29 -12.38
N ILE A 85 19.13 -11.10 -12.41
CA ILE A 85 18.19 -11.58 -11.38
C ILE A 85 17.14 -12.44 -12.09
N ILE A 86 17.37 -13.74 -12.13
CA ILE A 86 16.61 -14.72 -12.92
C ILE A 86 15.14 -14.73 -12.50
N ASN A 87 14.88 -14.77 -11.18
CA ASN A 87 13.51 -14.87 -10.65
C ASN A 87 12.66 -13.64 -10.96
N ALA A 88 13.28 -12.48 -11.16
CA ALA A 88 12.61 -11.24 -11.52
C ALA A 88 12.68 -10.94 -13.04
N GLN A 89 13.30 -11.85 -13.82
CA GLN A 89 13.58 -11.66 -15.25
C GLN A 89 14.33 -10.35 -15.55
N ILE A 90 15.26 -9.96 -14.66
CA ILE A 90 16.02 -8.72 -14.78
C ILE A 90 17.42 -9.00 -15.33
N GLU A 91 17.82 -8.19 -16.30
CA GLU A 91 19.19 -8.09 -16.80
C GLU A 91 19.62 -6.61 -16.81
N TYR A 92 20.74 -6.27 -16.18
CA TYR A 92 21.38 -4.97 -16.35
C TYR A 92 22.74 -5.14 -17.01
N THR A 93 23.00 -4.33 -18.05
CA THR A 93 24.31 -4.28 -18.72
C THR A 93 24.78 -2.84 -18.80
N GLY A 94 26.04 -2.57 -18.51
CA GLY A 94 26.55 -1.20 -18.56
C GLY A 94 28.06 -1.06 -18.65
N LEU A 95 28.51 0.08 -19.17
CA LEU A 95 29.90 0.49 -19.25
C LEU A 95 30.29 1.25 -17.98
N PHE A 96 31.20 0.67 -17.20
CA PHE A 96 31.80 1.31 -16.05
C PHE A 96 32.88 2.31 -16.49
N THR A 97 32.75 3.54 -16.01
CA THR A 97 33.64 4.68 -16.33
C THR A 97 34.38 5.22 -15.11
N GLY A 98 34.29 4.54 -13.96
CA GLY A 98 34.88 4.94 -12.68
C GLY A 98 33.85 5.54 -11.72
N ASP A 99 33.22 6.64 -12.12
CA ASP A 99 32.22 7.38 -11.32
C ASP A 99 30.77 7.10 -11.73
N ARG A 100 30.58 6.53 -12.93
CA ARG A 100 29.28 6.17 -13.51
C ARG A 100 29.31 4.77 -14.12
N ILE A 101 28.13 4.15 -14.17
CA ILE A 101 27.89 3.00 -15.05
C ILE A 101 26.79 3.42 -16.03
N MET A 102 27.15 3.55 -17.30
CA MET A 102 26.20 3.90 -18.36
C MET A 102 25.63 2.62 -18.94
N GLY A 103 24.34 2.36 -18.72
CA GLY A 103 23.80 1.05 -19.02
C GLY A 103 22.32 1.02 -19.39
N THR A 104 21.86 -0.21 -19.57
CA THR A 104 20.51 -0.56 -19.95
C THR A 104 20.01 -1.61 -18.97
N PHE A 105 18.85 -1.32 -18.38
CA PHE A 105 18.11 -2.24 -17.54
C PHE A 105 17.01 -2.89 -18.37
N LYS A 106 16.91 -4.21 -18.30
CA LYS A 106 15.86 -4.99 -18.95
C LYS A 106 15.08 -5.77 -17.92
N GLN A 107 13.77 -5.84 -18.09
CA GLN A 107 12.88 -6.64 -17.26
C GLN A 107 11.72 -7.16 -18.09
N SER A 108 11.49 -8.47 -18.08
CA SER A 108 10.37 -9.12 -18.78
C SER A 108 10.18 -8.63 -20.23
N GLY A 109 11.26 -8.65 -21.00
CA GLY A 109 11.28 -8.23 -22.41
C GLY A 109 11.41 -6.72 -22.66
N LEU A 110 11.08 -5.88 -21.68
CA LEU A 110 11.18 -4.42 -21.77
C LEU A 110 12.60 -3.93 -21.49
N SER A 111 12.99 -2.81 -22.10
CA SER A 111 14.34 -2.26 -22.03
C SER A 111 14.31 -0.76 -21.72
N PHE A 112 15.05 -0.34 -20.70
CA PHE A 112 15.08 1.02 -20.18
C PHE A 112 16.53 1.51 -20.04
N PRO A 113 16.86 2.75 -20.47
CA PRO A 113 18.14 3.36 -20.11
C PRO A 113 18.27 3.48 -18.59
N LEU A 114 19.39 3.03 -18.02
CA LEU A 114 19.71 3.15 -16.60
C LEU A 114 21.17 3.54 -16.41
N ASN A 115 21.37 4.84 -16.21
CA ASN A 115 22.67 5.38 -15.84
C ASN A 115 22.79 5.40 -14.31
N LEU A 116 23.79 4.69 -13.79
CA LEU A 116 24.04 4.60 -12.36
C LEU A 116 25.15 5.55 -11.93
N SER A 117 25.00 6.14 -10.74
CA SER A 117 26.00 6.96 -10.07
C SER A 117 26.18 6.54 -8.63
N ARG A 118 27.24 7.02 -7.97
CA ARG A 118 27.47 6.76 -6.54
C ARG A 118 26.67 7.67 -5.60
N ARG A 119 25.82 8.57 -6.13
CA ARG A 119 25.02 9.49 -5.31
C ARG A 119 23.77 8.77 -4.81
N PRO A 120 23.62 8.53 -3.50
CA PRO A 120 22.41 7.94 -2.97
C PRO A 120 21.20 8.87 -3.20
N PHE A 121 20.02 8.29 -3.31
CA PHE A 121 18.79 9.08 -3.31
C PHE A 121 18.63 9.79 -1.96
N GLU A 122 18.24 11.06 -2.00
CA GLU A 122 17.75 11.72 -0.80
C GLU A 122 16.48 11.01 -0.33
N ARG A 123 16.49 10.49 0.89
CA ARG A 123 15.32 9.86 1.48
C ARG A 123 14.30 10.95 1.79
N VAL A 124 13.14 10.85 1.17
CA VAL A 124 12.00 11.72 1.46
C VAL A 124 11.65 11.52 2.93
N LYS A 125 11.50 12.62 3.68
CA LYS A 125 11.23 12.52 5.12
C LYS A 125 9.80 12.06 5.35
N ARG A 126 9.58 11.38 6.48
CA ARG A 126 8.26 10.97 6.97
C ARG A 126 8.06 11.55 8.38
N PRO A 127 7.80 12.86 8.50
CA PRO A 127 7.82 13.56 9.79
C PRO A 127 6.70 13.11 10.74
N GLN A 128 5.62 12.51 10.21
CA GLN A 128 4.47 12.06 10.98
C GLN A 128 4.62 10.64 11.55
N GLU A 129 5.64 9.87 11.15
CA GLU A 129 5.87 8.55 11.76
C GLU A 129 6.23 8.71 13.24
N PRO A 130 5.52 8.00 14.14
CA PRO A 130 5.69 8.18 15.58
C PRO A 130 7.06 7.70 16.06
N ARG A 131 7.58 8.37 17.08
CA ARG A 131 8.87 8.05 17.70
C ARG A 131 8.71 7.80 19.19
N GLU A 132 9.49 6.85 19.69
CA GLU A 132 9.57 6.57 21.11
C GLU A 132 10.19 7.73 21.91
N PRO A 133 9.79 7.92 23.18
CA PRO A 133 8.77 7.17 23.91
C PRO A 133 7.34 7.56 23.50
N LEU A 134 6.47 6.57 23.28
CA LEU A 134 5.05 6.81 22.99
C LEU A 134 4.28 7.25 24.26
N PRO A 135 3.34 8.21 24.16
CA PRO A 135 2.52 8.64 25.30
C PRO A 135 1.32 7.71 25.58
N TYR A 136 1.20 6.64 24.83
CA TYR A 136 0.18 5.59 24.96
C TYR A 136 0.87 4.22 25.06
N ASN A 137 0.11 3.16 25.27
CA ASN A 137 0.62 1.80 25.33
C ASN A 137 0.36 1.09 24.01
N THR A 138 1.27 0.24 23.58
CA THR A 138 1.07 -0.68 22.45
C THR A 138 1.07 -2.12 22.97
N GLU A 139 0.23 -2.95 22.38
CA GLU A 139 0.13 -4.37 22.70
C GLU A 139 0.13 -5.17 21.39
N GLU A 140 1.05 -6.12 21.26
CA GLU A 140 0.95 -7.12 20.19
C GLU A 140 -0.18 -8.08 20.54
N VAL A 141 -1.14 -8.20 19.63
CA VAL A 141 -2.34 -9.02 19.81
C VAL A 141 -2.46 -10.07 18.72
N SER A 142 -3.18 -11.13 19.02
CA SER A 142 -3.65 -12.08 18.03
C SER A 142 -5.13 -12.41 18.24
N PHE A 143 -5.84 -12.66 17.15
CA PHE A 143 -7.22 -13.11 17.18
C PHE A 143 -7.47 -14.10 16.04
N THR A 144 -8.50 -14.91 16.16
CA THR A 144 -8.78 -15.98 15.20
C THR A 144 -10.12 -15.74 14.51
N ASN A 145 -10.12 -15.74 13.19
CA ASN A 145 -11.34 -15.97 12.41
C ASN A 145 -11.63 -17.48 12.44
N LEU A 146 -12.62 -17.87 13.24
CA LEU A 146 -12.99 -19.27 13.43
C LEU A 146 -13.62 -19.91 12.19
N ALA A 147 -14.24 -19.12 11.30
CA ALA A 147 -14.88 -19.66 10.10
C ALA A 147 -13.84 -20.28 9.16
N ASP A 148 -12.68 -19.61 9.03
CA ASP A 148 -11.61 -20.02 8.13
C ASP A 148 -10.41 -20.63 8.87
N SER A 149 -10.48 -20.69 10.21
CA SER A 149 -9.38 -21.14 11.08
C SER A 149 -8.07 -20.34 10.87
N ILE A 150 -8.18 -19.05 10.55
CA ILE A 150 -7.04 -18.15 10.32
C ILE A 150 -6.77 -17.35 11.59
N THR A 151 -5.51 -17.32 12.02
CA THR A 151 -5.05 -16.43 13.11
C THR A 151 -4.42 -15.18 12.51
N PHE A 152 -4.85 -14.02 13.00
CA PHE A 152 -4.37 -12.71 12.61
C PHE A 152 -3.43 -12.16 13.67
N GLY A 153 -2.37 -11.48 13.23
CA GLY A 153 -1.49 -10.71 14.09
C GLY A 153 -1.78 -9.22 13.94
N GLY A 154 -1.80 -8.49 15.06
CA GLY A 154 -2.04 -7.06 15.05
C GLY A 154 -1.38 -6.32 16.21
N THR A 155 -1.50 -5.00 16.18
CA THR A 155 -1.08 -4.09 17.24
C THR A 155 -2.30 -3.30 17.72
N LEU A 156 -2.55 -3.35 19.02
CA LEU A 156 -3.55 -2.54 19.70
C LEU A 156 -2.85 -1.36 20.39
N SER A 157 -3.13 -0.15 19.91
CA SER A 157 -2.68 1.10 20.53
C SER A 157 -3.73 1.56 21.54
N LYS A 158 -3.36 1.69 22.82
CA LYS A 158 -4.26 2.01 23.94
C LYS A 158 -3.84 3.29 24.65
N PRO A 159 -4.69 4.32 24.73
CA PRO A 159 -4.41 5.50 25.56
C PRO A 159 -4.26 5.10 27.03
N ARG A 160 -3.45 5.84 27.79
CA ARG A 160 -3.26 5.63 29.25
C ARG A 160 -4.39 6.30 30.02
N LEU A 161 -5.60 5.75 29.90
CA LEU A 161 -6.81 6.23 30.56
C LEU A 161 -7.48 5.10 31.34
N ASP A 162 -8.11 5.43 32.47
CA ASP A 162 -8.89 4.47 33.26
C ASP A 162 -10.14 3.99 32.52
N THR A 163 -10.66 4.81 31.61
CA THR A 163 -11.83 4.48 30.78
C THR A 163 -11.56 4.89 29.34
N ILE A 164 -11.72 3.94 28.43
CA ILE A 164 -11.55 4.14 26.99
C ILE A 164 -12.95 4.19 26.37
N LYS A 165 -13.40 5.36 25.93
CA LYS A 165 -14.74 5.54 25.38
C LYS A 165 -14.91 4.96 23.97
N TYR A 166 -13.84 4.97 23.16
CA TYR A 166 -13.89 4.58 21.75
C TYR A 166 -12.78 3.60 21.39
N VAL A 167 -13.13 2.56 20.64
CA VAL A 167 -12.22 1.56 20.10
C VAL A 167 -12.48 1.42 18.60
N PHE A 168 -11.46 1.57 17.77
CA PHE A 168 -11.59 1.47 16.32
C PHE A 168 -10.76 0.33 15.73
N VAL A 169 -11.29 -0.33 14.70
CA VAL A 169 -10.53 -1.23 13.82
C VAL A 169 -10.24 -0.49 12.51
N LEU A 170 -8.96 -0.47 12.09
CA LEU A 170 -8.60 0.04 10.77
C LEU A 170 -8.68 -1.08 9.73
N ILE A 171 -9.24 -0.78 8.56
CA ILE A 171 -9.45 -1.74 7.46
C ILE A 171 -8.73 -1.22 6.22
N SER A 172 -7.72 -1.98 5.79
CA SER A 172 -6.84 -1.73 4.64
C SER A 172 -7.60 -1.62 3.32
N GLY A 173 -6.96 -0.96 2.35
CA GLY A 173 -7.45 -0.88 0.97
C GLY A 173 -7.17 -2.15 0.17
N SER A 174 -7.26 -2.03 -1.15
CA SER A 174 -6.99 -3.16 -2.04
C SER A 174 -5.52 -3.56 -2.06
N GLY A 175 -5.28 -4.84 -2.37
CA GLY A 175 -3.95 -5.46 -2.31
C GLY A 175 -3.60 -5.97 -0.91
N GLN A 176 -2.48 -6.68 -0.80
CA GLN A 176 -2.01 -7.22 0.47
C GLN A 176 -1.21 -6.17 1.25
N GLN A 177 -1.62 -5.88 2.48
CA GLN A 177 -1.01 -4.83 3.31
C GLN A 177 -0.63 -5.36 4.70
N ASN A 178 0.43 -4.79 5.27
CA ASN A 178 0.74 -4.98 6.68
C ASN A 178 -0.15 -4.06 7.54
N ARG A 179 -0.14 -4.23 8.87
CA ARG A 179 -0.93 -3.40 9.81
C ARG A 179 -0.63 -1.89 9.76
N ASP A 180 0.49 -1.49 9.16
CA ASP A 180 0.88 -0.09 9.00
C ASP A 180 0.29 0.53 7.71
N CYS A 181 -0.34 -0.29 6.86
CA CYS A 181 -0.83 0.08 5.53
C CYS A 181 0.30 0.67 4.67
N GLU A 182 1.47 0.04 4.70
CA GLU A 182 2.66 0.57 4.02
C GLU A 182 2.47 0.69 2.52
N ILE A 183 2.64 1.91 2.00
CA ILE A 183 2.50 2.20 0.56
C ILE A 183 3.39 3.38 0.16
N PHE A 184 4.24 3.21 -0.85
CA PHE A 184 5.22 4.22 -1.30
C PHE A 184 6.05 4.85 -0.15
N GLY A 185 6.39 4.04 0.86
CA GLY A 185 7.13 4.47 2.04
C GLY A 185 6.33 5.29 3.04
N HIS A 186 5.01 5.41 2.89
CA HIS A 186 4.10 5.97 3.88
C HIS A 186 3.52 4.87 4.77
N LYS A 187 3.16 5.24 6.00
CA LYS A 187 2.51 4.36 6.99
C LYS A 187 1.20 4.96 7.50
N PRO A 188 0.18 5.18 6.64
CA PRO A 188 -1.03 5.92 6.98
C PRO A 188 -1.76 5.37 8.20
N PHE A 189 -1.82 4.05 8.37
CA PHE A 189 -2.50 3.47 9.53
C PHE A 189 -1.70 3.63 10.82
N LEU A 190 -0.36 3.56 10.75
CA LEU A 190 0.48 3.88 11.91
C LEU A 190 0.30 5.33 12.36
N VAL A 191 0.32 6.28 11.43
CA VAL A 191 0.14 7.71 11.71
C VAL A 191 -1.25 8.00 12.28
N LEU A 192 -2.30 7.44 11.65
CA LEU A 192 -3.67 7.62 12.12
C LEU A 192 -3.87 7.00 13.52
N SER A 193 -3.35 5.80 13.76
CA SER A 193 -3.42 5.15 15.07
C SER A 193 -2.66 5.90 16.15
N ASP A 194 -1.48 6.45 15.86
CA ASP A 194 -0.73 7.28 16.82
C ASP A 194 -1.54 8.53 17.19
N TYR A 195 -2.07 9.23 16.18
CA TYR A 195 -2.85 10.44 16.41
C TYR A 195 -4.11 10.17 17.23
N LEU A 196 -4.85 9.11 16.91
CA LEU A 196 -6.05 8.72 17.65
C LEU A 196 -5.74 8.26 19.09
N ALA A 197 -4.68 7.47 19.29
CA ALA A 197 -4.26 7.02 20.61
C ALA A 197 -3.81 8.17 21.52
N ARG A 198 -3.12 9.18 20.95
CA ARG A 198 -2.81 10.44 21.67
C ARG A 198 -4.05 11.22 22.10
N ASN A 199 -5.17 11.02 21.42
CA ASN A 199 -6.45 11.70 21.66
C ASN A 199 -7.49 10.82 22.36
N GLY A 200 -7.05 9.80 23.10
CA GLY A 200 -7.92 9.02 23.99
C GLY A 200 -8.74 7.93 23.30
N ILE A 201 -8.38 7.53 22.09
CA ILE A 201 -9.09 6.52 21.30
C ILE A 201 -8.21 5.29 21.13
N ALA A 202 -8.70 4.09 21.47
CA ALA A 202 -7.97 2.86 21.21
C ALA A 202 -8.12 2.44 19.75
N VAL A 203 -7.05 1.89 19.15
CA VAL A 203 -7.04 1.52 17.74
C VAL A 203 -6.36 0.17 17.54
N LEU A 204 -7.06 -0.76 16.92
CA LEU A 204 -6.53 -2.02 16.43
C LEU A 204 -6.17 -1.90 14.96
N ARG A 205 -4.94 -2.31 14.65
CA ARG A 205 -4.44 -2.50 13.29
C ARG A 205 -3.92 -3.92 13.17
N PHE A 206 -4.21 -4.61 12.08
CA PHE A 206 -3.82 -6.00 11.90
C PHE A 206 -3.27 -6.23 10.49
N ASP A 207 -2.43 -7.25 10.34
CA ASP A 207 -1.87 -7.62 9.04
C ASP A 207 -2.93 -8.39 8.24
N ASP A 208 -3.00 -8.16 6.92
CA ASP A 208 -3.91 -8.90 6.05
C ASP A 208 -3.56 -10.39 5.97
N ARG A 209 -4.46 -11.20 5.40
CA ARG A 209 -4.25 -12.65 5.21
C ARG A 209 -2.91 -12.92 4.51
N GLY A 210 -2.10 -13.79 5.10
CA GLY A 210 -0.79 -14.19 4.58
C GLY A 210 0.30 -13.12 4.68
N ILE A 211 0.06 -12.02 5.37
CA ILE A 211 1.02 -10.93 5.57
C ILE A 211 1.46 -10.86 7.03
N GLY A 212 2.72 -10.49 7.24
CA GLY A 212 3.28 -10.24 8.56
C GLY A 212 3.12 -11.45 9.48
N LYS A 213 2.35 -11.28 10.57
CA LYS A 213 2.07 -12.34 11.54
C LYS A 213 0.70 -13.02 11.33
N SER A 214 -0.03 -12.65 10.29
CA SER A 214 -1.32 -13.25 9.95
C SER A 214 -1.14 -14.48 9.05
N GLY A 215 -1.88 -15.55 9.35
CA GLY A 215 -1.97 -16.74 8.51
C GLY A 215 -2.89 -16.55 7.31
N GLY A 216 -3.23 -17.65 6.63
CA GLY A 216 -4.13 -17.66 5.49
C GLY A 216 -3.46 -17.39 4.15
N ASN A 217 -4.26 -17.34 3.08
CA ASN A 217 -3.79 -17.12 1.71
C ASN A 217 -4.66 -16.07 1.03
N ALA A 218 -4.09 -14.89 0.73
CA ALA A 218 -4.82 -13.82 0.08
C ALA A 218 -5.20 -14.13 -1.37
N SER A 219 -4.48 -15.00 -2.09
CA SER A 219 -4.73 -15.23 -3.52
C SER A 219 -6.08 -15.87 -3.82
N LEU A 220 -6.70 -16.49 -2.81
CA LEU A 220 -8.01 -17.12 -2.88
C LEU A 220 -9.09 -16.37 -2.09
N SER A 221 -8.73 -15.25 -1.44
CA SER A 221 -9.64 -14.50 -0.59
C SER A 221 -10.44 -13.49 -1.41
N THR A 222 -11.59 -13.09 -0.90
CA THR A 222 -12.50 -12.12 -1.50
C THR A 222 -12.79 -10.96 -0.53
N THR A 223 -13.40 -9.89 -1.03
CA THR A 223 -13.87 -8.77 -0.18
C THR A 223 -14.78 -9.24 0.96
N ARG A 224 -15.59 -10.29 0.76
CA ARG A 224 -16.44 -10.88 1.82
C ARG A 224 -15.63 -11.61 2.88
N ASP A 225 -14.56 -12.28 2.49
CA ASP A 225 -13.66 -12.94 3.43
C ASP A 225 -12.98 -11.93 4.35
N PHE A 226 -12.54 -10.79 3.79
CA PHE A 226 -11.97 -9.69 4.56
C PHE A 226 -12.99 -9.07 5.52
N ALA A 227 -14.27 -8.96 5.13
CA ALA A 227 -15.32 -8.53 6.05
C ALA A 227 -15.48 -9.49 7.26
N ASN A 228 -15.38 -10.80 7.03
CA ASN A 228 -15.44 -11.79 8.12
C ASN A 228 -14.24 -11.68 9.08
N ASP A 229 -13.06 -11.29 8.57
CA ASP A 229 -11.89 -11.03 9.40
C ASP A 229 -12.10 -9.83 10.31
N VAL A 230 -12.67 -8.74 9.78
CA VAL A 230 -13.00 -7.54 10.56
C VAL A 230 -14.06 -7.85 11.63
N VAL A 231 -15.08 -8.66 11.31
CA VAL A 231 -16.05 -9.15 12.32
C VAL A 231 -15.34 -9.92 13.44
N SER A 232 -14.33 -10.72 13.11
CA SER A 232 -13.54 -11.46 14.11
C SER A 232 -12.68 -10.54 14.97
N ALA A 233 -12.11 -9.48 14.39
CA ALA A 233 -11.39 -8.43 15.11
C ALA A 233 -12.32 -7.70 16.11
N LEU A 234 -13.54 -7.35 15.70
CA LEU A 234 -14.55 -6.74 16.58
C LEU A 234 -14.93 -7.67 17.74
N ARG A 235 -15.17 -8.96 17.47
CA ARG A 235 -15.47 -9.96 18.53
C ARG A 235 -14.34 -10.06 19.54
N TYR A 236 -13.10 -10.11 19.07
CA TYR A 236 -11.92 -10.12 19.94
C TYR A 236 -11.89 -8.88 20.85
N LEU A 237 -12.09 -7.68 20.30
CA LEU A 237 -12.06 -6.45 21.08
C LEU A 237 -13.23 -6.35 22.07
N LYS A 238 -14.45 -6.74 21.67
CA LYS A 238 -15.62 -6.76 22.58
C LYS A 238 -15.49 -7.78 23.71
N GLY A 239 -14.70 -8.83 23.53
CA GLY A 239 -14.39 -9.82 24.57
C GLY A 239 -13.42 -9.32 25.65
N ARG A 240 -12.85 -8.12 25.51
CA ARG A 240 -11.92 -7.53 26.48
C ARG A 240 -12.65 -6.70 27.52
N GLU A 241 -12.46 -7.02 28.80
CA GLU A 241 -13.17 -6.38 29.92
C GLU A 241 -12.93 -4.86 29.97
N GLU A 242 -11.73 -4.40 29.61
CA GLU A 242 -11.38 -2.98 29.59
C GLU A 242 -12.17 -2.15 28.55
N PHE A 243 -12.85 -2.80 27.61
CA PHE A 243 -13.69 -2.16 26.58
C PHE A 243 -15.19 -2.42 26.78
N SER A 244 -15.58 -2.94 27.94
CA SER A 244 -16.99 -3.28 28.26
C SER A 244 -17.98 -2.11 28.14
N ASN A 245 -17.50 -0.87 28.33
CA ASN A 245 -18.30 0.36 28.19
C ASN A 245 -17.88 1.24 27.00
N SER A 246 -17.12 0.68 26.07
CA SER A 246 -16.66 1.40 24.87
C SER A 246 -17.69 1.35 23.75
N LYS A 247 -17.70 2.40 22.92
CA LYS A 247 -18.24 2.35 21.56
C LYS A 247 -17.19 1.78 20.61
N PHE A 248 -17.61 0.95 19.67
CA PHE A 248 -16.77 0.30 18.69
C PHE A 248 -17.03 0.89 17.31
N GLY A 249 -15.97 1.24 16.59
CA GLY A 249 -16.10 1.77 15.25
C GLY A 249 -15.14 1.17 14.24
N LEU A 250 -15.39 1.48 12.98
CA LEU A 250 -14.56 1.07 11.85
C LEU A 250 -14.02 2.30 11.13
N ILE A 251 -12.75 2.26 10.73
CA ILE A 251 -12.19 3.22 9.77
C ILE A 251 -11.66 2.42 8.59
N GLY A 252 -12.31 2.57 7.43
CA GLY A 252 -11.93 1.88 6.21
C GLY A 252 -11.32 2.84 5.20
N HIS A 253 -10.19 2.47 4.59
CA HIS A 253 -9.60 3.22 3.47
C HIS A 253 -9.80 2.47 2.14
N SER A 254 -10.17 3.18 1.08
CA SER A 254 -10.40 2.60 -0.25
C SER A 254 -11.33 1.36 -0.16
N GLU A 255 -10.88 0.17 -0.52
CA GLU A 255 -11.69 -1.06 -0.40
C GLU A 255 -12.13 -1.33 1.04
N GLY A 256 -11.32 -1.01 2.04
CA GLY A 256 -11.71 -1.07 3.45
C GLY A 256 -12.91 -0.19 3.77
N GLY A 257 -13.08 0.92 3.04
CA GLY A 257 -14.26 1.79 3.13
C GLY A 257 -15.52 1.19 2.49
N LEU A 258 -15.37 0.21 1.59
CA LEU A 258 -16.46 -0.62 1.07
C LEU A 258 -16.76 -1.79 2.02
N ILE A 259 -15.72 -2.37 2.64
CA ILE A 259 -15.84 -3.44 3.64
C ILE A 259 -16.53 -2.94 4.91
N ALA A 260 -16.28 -1.71 5.37
CA ALA A 260 -16.87 -1.18 6.61
C ALA A 260 -18.42 -1.21 6.61
N PRO A 261 -19.14 -0.70 5.59
CA PRO A 261 -20.59 -0.86 5.49
C PRO A 261 -21.05 -2.32 5.36
N LEU A 262 -20.30 -3.16 4.66
CA LEU A 262 -20.59 -4.59 4.58
C LEU A 262 -20.57 -5.25 5.96
N VAL A 263 -19.59 -4.91 6.79
CA VAL A 263 -19.51 -5.37 8.19
C VAL A 263 -20.64 -4.77 9.02
N ALA A 264 -20.78 -3.44 9.03
CA ALA A 264 -21.76 -2.73 9.86
C ALA A 264 -23.21 -3.12 9.55
N SER A 265 -23.52 -3.53 8.32
CA SER A 265 -24.86 -4.02 7.94
C SER A 265 -25.13 -5.48 8.36
N SER A 266 -24.10 -6.23 8.78
CA SER A 266 -24.19 -7.65 9.13
C SER A 266 -24.12 -7.93 10.64
N THR A 267 -23.85 -6.92 11.46
CA THR A 267 -23.73 -7.04 12.92
C THR A 267 -24.10 -5.75 13.64
N ASP A 268 -24.60 -5.89 14.87
CA ASP A 268 -24.88 -4.79 15.81
C ASP A 268 -23.63 -4.35 16.62
N MET A 269 -22.46 -4.93 16.35
CA MET A 269 -21.24 -4.65 17.10
C MET A 269 -20.62 -3.27 16.80
N VAL A 270 -21.05 -2.59 15.73
CA VAL A 270 -20.46 -1.32 15.24
C VAL A 270 -21.39 -0.16 15.59
N ASP A 271 -20.88 0.80 16.35
CA ASP A 271 -21.62 1.98 16.82
C ASP A 271 -21.48 3.18 15.87
N LEU A 272 -20.37 3.27 15.13
CA LEU A 272 -20.06 4.37 14.20
C LEU A 272 -18.96 3.96 13.20
N MET A 273 -18.89 4.62 12.05
CA MET A 273 -17.82 4.33 11.08
C MET A 273 -17.32 5.55 10.30
N ILE A 274 -16.10 5.45 9.78
CA ILE A 274 -15.44 6.47 8.97
C ILE A 274 -14.95 5.83 7.68
N LEU A 275 -15.33 6.41 6.55
CA LEU A 275 -15.07 5.91 5.20
C LEU A 275 -14.10 6.88 4.50
N LEU A 276 -12.84 6.48 4.34
CA LEU A 276 -11.79 7.28 3.74
C LEU A 276 -11.58 6.85 2.28
N ALA A 277 -11.85 7.74 1.33
CA ALA A 277 -11.75 7.48 -0.11
C ALA A 277 -12.48 6.20 -0.55
N ALA A 278 -13.66 5.95 0.03
CA ALA A 278 -14.37 4.68 -0.12
C ALA A 278 -15.17 4.64 -1.42
N PRO A 279 -15.11 3.55 -2.22
CA PRO A 279 -15.97 3.36 -3.37
C PRO A 279 -17.40 3.01 -2.93
N ALA A 280 -18.40 3.48 -3.68
CA ALA A 280 -19.82 3.21 -3.44
C ALA A 280 -20.58 2.80 -4.71
N GLN A 281 -19.83 2.39 -5.72
CA GLN A 281 -20.32 1.81 -6.96
C GLN A 281 -19.64 0.46 -7.17
N ARG A 282 -20.09 -0.28 -8.19
CA ARG A 282 -19.45 -1.54 -8.58
C ARG A 282 -18.01 -1.29 -8.97
N GLY A 283 -17.10 -2.21 -8.63
CA GLY A 283 -15.67 -2.06 -8.89
C GLY A 283 -15.35 -1.86 -10.36
N LYS A 284 -16.13 -2.42 -11.29
CA LYS A 284 -15.93 -2.18 -12.73
C LYS A 284 -16.05 -0.69 -13.09
N ASP A 285 -17.02 0.02 -12.53
CA ASP A 285 -17.26 1.43 -12.82
C ASP A 285 -16.19 2.30 -12.16
N ILE A 286 -15.76 1.91 -10.95
CA ILE A 286 -14.63 2.53 -10.24
C ILE A 286 -13.34 2.38 -11.04
N ILE A 287 -12.99 1.18 -11.51
CA ILE A 287 -11.74 0.92 -12.25
C ILE A 287 -11.73 1.65 -13.60
N LEU A 288 -12.84 1.65 -14.35
CA LEU A 288 -12.92 2.39 -15.61
C LEU A 288 -12.69 3.89 -15.40
N LYS A 289 -13.36 4.49 -14.41
CA LYS A 289 -13.22 5.92 -14.09
C LYS A 289 -11.81 6.23 -13.59
N GLN A 290 -11.26 5.40 -12.69
CA GLN A 290 -9.90 5.50 -12.18
C GLN A 290 -8.86 5.48 -13.32
N GLN A 291 -8.96 4.49 -14.21
CA GLN A 291 -8.03 4.37 -15.33
C GLN A 291 -8.05 5.62 -16.21
N ARG A 292 -9.25 6.12 -16.55
CA ARG A 292 -9.41 7.34 -17.36
C ARG A 292 -8.82 8.56 -16.67
N MET A 293 -9.12 8.77 -15.39
CA MET A 293 -8.64 9.93 -14.62
C MET A 293 -7.11 9.95 -14.50
N ILE A 294 -6.50 8.81 -14.15
CA ILE A 294 -5.04 8.68 -14.03
C ILE A 294 -4.37 8.88 -15.39
N ALA A 295 -4.85 8.21 -16.45
CA ALA A 295 -4.25 8.33 -17.77
C ALA A 295 -4.42 9.76 -18.35
N SER A 296 -5.54 10.42 -18.08
CA SER A 296 -5.75 11.83 -18.44
C SER A 296 -4.77 12.76 -17.73
N ALA A 297 -4.50 12.54 -16.44
CA ALA A 297 -3.50 13.31 -15.69
C ALA A 297 -2.06 13.09 -16.22
N SER A 298 -1.81 11.95 -16.87
CA SER A 298 -0.54 11.64 -17.55
C SER A 298 -0.44 12.22 -18.98
N GLY A 299 -1.45 12.98 -19.44
CA GLY A 299 -1.42 13.66 -20.74
C GLY A 299 -1.80 12.80 -21.94
N ILE A 300 -2.42 11.64 -21.71
CA ILE A 300 -2.94 10.79 -22.79
C ILE A 300 -4.08 11.51 -23.52
N SER A 301 -4.11 11.39 -24.85
CA SER A 301 -5.13 12.07 -25.67
C SER A 301 -6.53 11.51 -25.41
N LYS A 302 -7.56 12.33 -25.64
CA LYS A 302 -8.95 11.89 -25.44
C LYS A 302 -9.29 10.68 -26.31
N GLU A 303 -8.81 10.66 -27.55
CA GLU A 303 -9.05 9.59 -28.50
C GLU A 303 -8.45 8.25 -28.01
N GLU A 304 -7.25 8.29 -27.42
CA GLU A 304 -6.60 7.11 -26.83
C GLU A 304 -7.33 6.65 -25.56
N LEU A 305 -7.76 7.59 -24.71
CA LEU A 305 -8.56 7.29 -23.51
C LEU A 305 -9.88 6.61 -23.86
N ASP A 306 -10.62 7.14 -24.84
CA ASP A 306 -11.91 6.61 -25.28
C ASP A 306 -11.74 5.19 -25.86
N LYS A 307 -10.64 4.95 -26.59
CA LYS A 307 -10.31 3.61 -27.08
C LYS A 307 -10.01 2.64 -25.93
N TYR A 308 -9.15 3.05 -25.00
CA TYR A 308 -8.74 2.23 -23.87
C TYR A 308 -9.92 1.85 -22.97
N GLU A 309 -10.76 2.83 -22.61
CA GLU A 309 -11.96 2.61 -21.79
C GLU A 309 -12.95 1.66 -22.48
N ASN A 310 -13.17 1.82 -23.79
CA ASN A 310 -14.04 0.93 -24.55
C ASN A 310 -13.52 -0.52 -24.59
N THR A 311 -12.20 -0.73 -24.72
CA THR A 311 -11.60 -2.07 -24.64
C THR A 311 -11.76 -2.65 -23.23
N SER A 312 -11.46 -1.88 -22.18
CA SER A 312 -11.66 -2.32 -20.78
C SER A 312 -13.13 -2.65 -20.47
N SER A 313 -14.08 -1.85 -20.97
CA SER A 313 -15.52 -2.08 -20.79
C SER A 313 -15.94 -3.41 -21.42
N LYS A 314 -15.54 -3.67 -22.68
CA LYS A 314 -15.85 -4.94 -23.36
C LYS A 314 -15.27 -6.15 -22.64
N LEU A 315 -14.07 -6.01 -22.08
CA LEU A 315 -13.46 -7.05 -21.26
C LEU A 315 -14.30 -7.31 -19.99
N PHE A 316 -14.74 -6.27 -19.28
CA PHE A 316 -15.56 -6.45 -18.09
C PHE A 316 -16.96 -7.01 -18.41
N ASP A 317 -17.54 -6.66 -19.55
CA ASP A 317 -18.80 -7.26 -20.01
C ASP A 317 -18.62 -8.74 -20.34
N LEU A 318 -17.55 -9.10 -21.06
CA LEU A 318 -17.16 -10.50 -21.31
C LEU A 318 -17.06 -11.29 -20.01
N VAL A 319 -16.38 -10.74 -19.00
CA VAL A 319 -16.24 -11.38 -17.69
C VAL A 319 -17.58 -11.52 -17.00
N SER A 320 -18.39 -10.45 -16.95
CA SER A 320 -19.70 -10.43 -16.28
C SER A 320 -20.65 -11.48 -16.86
N GLU A 321 -20.68 -11.65 -18.17
CA GLU A 321 -21.52 -12.62 -18.87
C GLU A 321 -21.07 -14.07 -18.66
N ASN A 322 -19.81 -14.27 -18.26
CA ASN A 322 -19.16 -15.59 -18.19
C ASN A 322 -18.61 -15.95 -16.80
N LEU A 323 -19.07 -15.30 -15.73
CA LEU A 323 -18.57 -15.51 -14.35
C LEU A 323 -18.57 -16.97 -13.88
N LYS A 324 -19.51 -17.78 -14.39
CA LYS A 324 -19.64 -19.21 -14.03
C LYS A 324 -19.06 -20.15 -15.09
N ASN A 325 -18.49 -19.60 -16.16
CA ASN A 325 -17.94 -20.38 -17.26
C ASN A 325 -16.56 -20.93 -16.85
N PRO A 326 -16.34 -22.26 -16.87
CA PRO A 326 -15.03 -22.84 -16.55
C PRO A 326 -13.92 -22.41 -17.53
N GLU A 327 -14.27 -21.94 -18.73
CA GLU A 327 -13.33 -21.46 -19.76
C GLU A 327 -13.07 -19.94 -19.66
N LEU A 328 -13.57 -19.25 -18.62
CA LEU A 328 -13.45 -17.80 -18.47
C LEU A 328 -12.00 -17.29 -18.63
N TYR A 329 -11.04 -18.01 -18.07
CA TYR A 329 -9.61 -17.67 -18.23
C TYR A 329 -9.17 -17.67 -19.69
N ASP A 330 -9.53 -18.71 -20.46
CA ASP A 330 -9.15 -18.82 -21.87
C ASP A 330 -9.84 -17.73 -22.70
N MET A 331 -11.10 -17.40 -22.39
CA MET A 331 -11.83 -16.30 -23.03
C MET A 331 -11.14 -14.95 -22.81
N ILE A 332 -10.75 -14.65 -21.58
CA ILE A 332 -10.00 -13.43 -21.25
C ILE A 332 -8.65 -13.43 -21.94
N TYR A 333 -7.90 -14.53 -21.89
CA TYR A 333 -6.60 -14.63 -22.55
C TYR A 333 -6.73 -14.36 -24.06
N GLN A 334 -7.72 -14.96 -24.74
CA GLN A 334 -7.94 -14.73 -26.17
C GLN A 334 -8.35 -13.28 -26.47
N PHE A 335 -9.23 -12.68 -25.65
CA PHE A 335 -9.59 -11.27 -25.77
C PHE A 335 -8.33 -10.39 -25.68
N MET A 336 -7.53 -10.57 -24.63
CA MET A 336 -6.34 -9.78 -24.40
C MET A 336 -5.26 -10.01 -25.47
N HIS A 337 -5.11 -11.25 -25.93
CA HIS A 337 -4.17 -11.59 -27.00
C HIS A 337 -4.52 -10.88 -28.31
N ASN A 338 -5.82 -10.83 -28.66
CA ASN A 338 -6.28 -10.14 -29.87
C ASN A 338 -6.13 -8.62 -29.78
N GLU A 339 -6.29 -8.04 -28.58
CA GLU A 339 -6.10 -6.61 -28.34
C GLU A 339 -4.62 -6.22 -28.19
N SER A 340 -3.75 -7.17 -27.80
CA SER A 340 -2.32 -6.92 -27.62
C SER A 340 -1.61 -6.68 -28.95
N GLN A 341 -0.96 -5.52 -29.11
CA GLN A 341 -0.19 -5.20 -30.32
C GLN A 341 1.24 -5.77 -30.24
N GLY A 342 1.35 -7.08 -29.98
CA GLY A 342 2.64 -7.78 -29.88
C GLY A 342 3.21 -7.89 -28.47
N ASP A 343 2.37 -7.84 -27.43
CA ASP A 343 2.81 -8.12 -26.07
C ASP A 343 3.28 -9.58 -25.94
N GLU A 344 4.24 -9.82 -25.04
CA GLU A 344 4.71 -11.17 -24.76
C GLU A 344 3.59 -12.05 -24.19
N LYS A 345 3.54 -13.31 -24.62
CA LYS A 345 2.56 -14.29 -24.15
C LYS A 345 2.47 -14.35 -22.62
N SER A 346 3.61 -14.35 -21.94
CA SER A 346 3.71 -14.36 -20.47
C SER A 346 3.02 -13.16 -19.82
N ALA A 347 3.12 -11.97 -20.43
CA ALA A 347 2.47 -10.76 -19.94
C ALA A 347 0.94 -10.84 -20.07
N ILE A 348 0.45 -11.41 -21.18
CA ILE A 348 -0.98 -11.64 -21.41
C ILE A 348 -1.51 -12.68 -20.41
N GLU A 349 -0.79 -13.78 -20.19
CA GLU A 349 -1.15 -14.79 -19.19
C GLU A 349 -1.22 -14.20 -17.77
N ALA A 350 -0.25 -13.36 -17.40
CA ALA A 350 -0.24 -12.71 -16.10
C ALA A 350 -1.46 -11.78 -15.90
N GLN A 351 -1.78 -10.98 -16.91
CA GLN A 351 -2.96 -10.10 -16.87
C GLN A 351 -4.26 -10.91 -16.82
N ALA A 352 -4.41 -11.94 -17.65
CA ALA A 352 -5.58 -12.82 -17.62
C ALA A 352 -5.76 -13.48 -16.25
N ARG A 353 -4.68 -13.97 -15.63
CA ARG A 353 -4.69 -14.52 -14.26
C ARG A 353 -5.11 -13.49 -13.21
N SER A 354 -4.71 -12.23 -13.38
CA SER A 354 -5.10 -11.16 -12.45
C SER A 354 -6.60 -10.85 -12.51
N ILE A 355 -7.22 -10.97 -13.69
CA ILE A 355 -8.65 -10.69 -13.89
C ILE A 355 -9.52 -11.82 -13.34
N VAL A 356 -9.14 -13.09 -13.56
CA VAL A 356 -9.87 -14.25 -13.00
C VAL A 356 -9.57 -14.51 -11.52
N ASN A 357 -8.76 -13.67 -10.89
CA ASN A 357 -8.50 -13.80 -9.46
C ASN A 357 -9.82 -13.67 -8.67
N PRO A 358 -10.11 -14.53 -7.68
CA PRO A 358 -11.36 -14.48 -6.92
C PRO A 358 -11.66 -13.10 -6.31
N TRP A 359 -10.64 -12.42 -5.78
CA TRP A 359 -10.78 -11.06 -5.26
C TRP A 359 -11.18 -10.08 -6.36
N MET A 360 -10.50 -10.13 -7.51
CA MET A 360 -10.79 -9.21 -8.63
C MET A 360 -12.21 -9.40 -9.15
N LEU A 361 -12.66 -10.66 -9.30
CA LEU A 361 -14.03 -10.96 -9.71
C LEU A 361 -15.06 -10.46 -8.69
N GLU A 362 -14.83 -10.67 -7.39
CA GLU A 362 -15.71 -10.13 -6.35
C GLU A 362 -15.72 -8.60 -6.39
N PHE A 363 -14.55 -7.95 -6.41
CA PHE A 363 -14.44 -6.49 -6.40
C PHE A 363 -15.13 -5.84 -7.60
N LEU A 364 -14.91 -6.37 -8.82
CA LEU A 364 -15.48 -5.83 -10.05
C LEU A 364 -17.02 -5.79 -10.02
N PHE A 365 -17.64 -6.84 -9.46
CA PHE A 365 -19.08 -7.06 -9.59
C PHE A 365 -19.86 -6.96 -8.28
N TYR A 366 -19.19 -6.83 -7.13
CA TYR A 366 -19.84 -6.54 -5.87
C TYR A 366 -20.54 -5.18 -5.93
N ASP A 367 -21.81 -5.18 -5.54
CA ASP A 367 -22.63 -3.98 -5.44
C ASP A 367 -22.67 -3.53 -3.98
N PRO A 368 -22.08 -2.36 -3.63
CA PRO A 368 -22.06 -1.87 -2.26
C PRO A 368 -23.39 -1.26 -1.80
N VAL A 369 -24.30 -0.92 -2.72
CA VAL A 369 -25.55 -0.21 -2.40
C VAL A 369 -26.45 -0.98 -1.42
N PRO A 370 -26.66 -2.30 -1.52
CA PRO A 370 -27.42 -3.06 -0.54
C PRO A 370 -26.88 -2.96 0.89
N ALA A 371 -25.54 -3.02 1.07
CA ALA A 371 -24.93 -2.87 2.39
C ALA A 371 -25.11 -1.45 2.94
N LEU A 372 -24.89 -0.43 2.09
CA LEU A 372 -25.09 0.98 2.46
C LEU A 372 -26.53 1.28 2.88
N LYS A 373 -27.53 0.72 2.17
CA LYS A 373 -28.96 0.89 2.50
C LYS A 373 -29.35 0.31 3.86
N ASN A 374 -28.61 -0.68 4.35
CA ASN A 374 -28.85 -1.29 5.65
C ASN A 374 -28.09 -0.59 6.79
N CYS A 375 -27.22 0.38 6.48
CA CYS A 375 -26.48 1.11 7.49
C CYS A 375 -27.31 2.28 8.06
N THR A 376 -27.49 2.29 9.38
CA THR A 376 -28.26 3.32 10.12
C THR A 376 -27.49 3.87 11.33
N ILE A 377 -26.18 3.64 11.37
CA ILE A 377 -25.27 4.17 12.39
C ILE A 377 -24.63 5.49 11.92
N PRO A 378 -24.17 6.36 12.83
CA PRO A 378 -23.37 7.53 12.47
C PRO A 378 -22.19 7.17 11.57
N ALA A 379 -22.03 7.90 10.46
CA ALA A 379 -20.94 7.74 9.53
C ALA A 379 -20.36 9.07 9.05
N LEU A 380 -19.05 9.08 8.82
CA LEU A 380 -18.34 10.17 8.15
C LEU A 380 -17.63 9.62 6.92
N ALA A 381 -17.99 10.10 5.73
CA ALA A 381 -17.28 9.79 4.49
C ALA A 381 -16.41 10.97 4.05
N ILE A 382 -15.16 10.70 3.69
CA ILE A 382 -14.18 11.73 3.32
C ILE A 382 -13.49 11.33 2.01
N ASN A 383 -13.47 12.23 1.03
CA ASN A 383 -12.60 12.11 -0.16
C ASN A 383 -11.73 13.36 -0.32
N GLY A 384 -10.53 13.17 -0.83
CA GLY A 384 -9.70 14.24 -1.36
C GLY A 384 -10.28 14.74 -2.69
N GLU A 385 -10.34 16.05 -2.91
CA GLU A 385 -10.88 16.63 -4.15
C GLU A 385 -10.08 16.25 -5.40
N MET A 386 -8.81 15.88 -5.22
CA MET A 386 -7.88 15.46 -6.28
C MET A 386 -7.72 13.94 -6.34
N ASP A 387 -8.63 13.19 -5.72
CA ASP A 387 -8.62 11.73 -5.80
C ASP A 387 -8.91 11.26 -7.24
N LEU A 388 -7.91 10.62 -7.87
CA LEU A 388 -8.03 10.05 -9.21
C LEU A 388 -8.33 8.55 -9.20
N GLN A 389 -8.40 7.92 -8.02
CA GLN A 389 -8.66 6.49 -7.87
C GLN A 389 -10.12 6.22 -7.50
N VAL A 390 -10.69 7.05 -6.64
CA VAL A 390 -12.11 7.05 -6.33
C VAL A 390 -12.61 8.47 -6.50
N ASP A 391 -13.30 8.72 -7.61
CA ASP A 391 -13.79 10.06 -7.93
C ASP A 391 -14.59 10.64 -6.75
N PRO A 392 -14.30 11.88 -6.30
CA PRO A 392 -14.99 12.52 -5.18
C PRO A 392 -16.51 12.65 -5.34
N GLU A 393 -17.05 12.61 -6.56
CA GLU A 393 -18.49 12.49 -6.82
C GLU A 393 -19.12 11.27 -6.14
N ASN A 394 -18.31 10.25 -5.82
CA ASN A 394 -18.74 9.06 -5.09
C ASN A 394 -19.29 9.39 -3.69
N LEU A 395 -18.92 10.52 -3.09
CA LEU A 395 -19.50 10.99 -1.82
C LEU A 395 -21.02 11.17 -1.90
N GLU A 396 -21.54 11.69 -3.02
CA GLU A 396 -22.99 11.85 -3.19
C GLU A 396 -23.69 10.49 -3.31
N ILE A 397 -23.05 9.52 -3.96
CA ILE A 397 -23.58 8.16 -4.08
C ILE A 397 -23.60 7.48 -2.71
N LEU A 398 -22.53 7.63 -1.91
CA LEU A 398 -22.48 7.16 -0.52
C LEU A 398 -23.65 7.74 0.29
N LYS A 399 -23.82 9.07 0.28
CA LYS A 399 -24.88 9.74 1.02
C LYS A 399 -26.27 9.29 0.61
N ASN A 400 -26.55 9.26 -0.69
CA ASN A 400 -27.88 8.93 -1.20
C ASN A 400 -28.24 7.45 -1.03
N SER A 401 -27.24 6.56 -1.01
CA SER A 401 -27.44 5.11 -0.81
C SER A 401 -27.51 4.71 0.65
N TYR A 402 -27.11 5.58 1.58
CA TYR A 402 -27.06 5.26 3.00
C TYR A 402 -28.47 5.12 3.60
N GLY A 403 -28.68 4.10 4.43
CA GLY A 403 -29.99 3.77 5.00
C GLY A 403 -30.65 4.89 5.79
N ASP A 404 -29.86 5.61 6.60
CA ASP A 404 -30.29 6.84 7.28
C ASP A 404 -29.43 8.03 6.84
N GLN A 405 -29.90 8.77 5.84
CA GLN A 405 -29.18 9.90 5.24
C GLN A 405 -28.86 11.03 6.24
N ASN A 406 -29.57 11.11 7.37
CA ASN A 406 -29.29 12.10 8.42
C ASN A 406 -28.11 11.71 9.32
N LYS A 407 -27.69 10.44 9.26
CA LYS A 407 -26.58 9.91 10.05
C LYS A 407 -25.27 9.80 9.29
N ILE A 408 -25.25 10.07 7.99
CA ILE A 408 -24.02 10.16 7.22
C ILE A 408 -23.67 11.61 6.91
N SER A 409 -22.47 12.01 7.30
CA SER A 409 -21.84 13.25 6.87
C SER A 409 -20.84 12.97 5.76
N VAL A 410 -20.80 13.80 4.73
CA VAL A 410 -19.82 13.71 3.64
C VAL A 410 -18.91 14.94 3.66
N LEU A 411 -17.63 14.72 3.38
CA LEU A 411 -16.62 15.78 3.35
C LEU A 411 -15.71 15.61 2.14
N ARG A 412 -15.82 16.54 1.19
CA ARG A 412 -14.87 16.72 0.09
C ARG A 412 -13.78 17.69 0.54
N THR A 413 -12.52 17.31 0.42
CA THR A 413 -11.38 18.07 0.97
C THR A 413 -10.49 18.63 -0.13
N PRO A 414 -10.42 19.96 -0.32
CA PRO A 414 -9.62 20.58 -1.37
C PRO A 414 -8.13 20.24 -1.25
N GLY A 415 -7.48 20.03 -2.39
CA GLY A 415 -6.03 19.83 -2.49
C GLY A 415 -5.51 18.50 -1.93
N LEU A 416 -6.38 17.54 -1.61
CA LEU A 416 -5.98 16.22 -1.14
C LEU A 416 -6.19 15.15 -2.21
N ASN A 417 -5.28 14.19 -2.30
CA ASN A 417 -5.37 13.01 -3.18
C ASN A 417 -6.09 11.82 -2.50
N HIS A 418 -6.03 10.64 -3.13
CA HIS A 418 -6.64 9.39 -2.66
C HIS A 418 -6.15 8.92 -1.28
N LEU A 419 -4.87 9.16 -0.95
CA LEU A 419 -4.30 8.85 0.36
C LEU A 419 -4.57 9.96 1.39
N LEU A 420 -5.38 10.96 1.02
CA LEU A 420 -5.70 12.15 1.80
C LEU A 420 -4.45 12.98 2.14
N GLN A 421 -3.48 12.98 1.22
CA GLN A 421 -2.24 13.75 1.29
C GLN A 421 -2.37 15.05 0.51
N PRO A 422 -1.68 16.14 0.93
CA PRO A 422 -1.52 17.32 0.09
C PRO A 422 -0.92 16.95 -1.28
N SER A 423 -1.54 17.45 -2.33
CA SER A 423 -1.33 16.98 -3.69
C SER A 423 -1.38 18.13 -4.68
N ASP A 424 -0.52 18.11 -5.68
CA ASP A 424 -0.52 19.09 -6.77
C ASP A 424 -1.27 18.56 -8.00
N SER A 425 -1.36 17.23 -8.15
CA SER A 425 -1.90 16.60 -9.37
C SER A 425 -2.95 15.52 -9.10
N GLY A 426 -2.95 14.90 -7.92
CA GLY A 426 -3.79 13.76 -7.57
C GLY A 426 -3.23 12.42 -8.04
N SER A 427 -2.19 12.45 -8.88
CA SER A 427 -1.60 11.27 -9.51
C SER A 427 -0.91 10.37 -8.49
N PRO A 428 -1.03 9.03 -8.57
CA PRO A 428 -0.20 8.14 -7.76
C PRO A 428 1.32 8.34 -7.93
N ALA A 429 1.76 8.96 -9.03
CA ALA A 429 3.17 9.23 -9.31
C ALA A 429 3.83 10.23 -8.33
N GLU A 430 3.06 11.04 -7.59
CA GLU A 430 3.59 11.94 -6.54
C GLU A 430 3.75 11.24 -5.19
N TYR A 431 3.13 10.08 -4.93
CA TYR A 431 3.06 9.50 -3.57
C TYR A 431 4.44 9.30 -2.95
N ALA A 432 5.37 8.69 -3.68
CA ALA A 432 6.73 8.47 -3.17
C ALA A 432 7.49 9.78 -2.85
N LYS A 433 7.10 10.90 -3.48
CA LYS A 433 7.74 12.23 -3.35
C LYS A 433 7.14 13.07 -2.23
N ILE A 434 5.90 12.79 -1.81
CA ILE A 434 5.22 13.52 -0.75
C ILE A 434 5.84 13.18 0.61
N GLU A 435 6.06 14.18 1.46
CA GLU A 435 6.55 13.95 2.84
C GLU A 435 5.41 13.63 3.82
N ILE A 436 4.25 14.25 3.62
CA ILE A 436 3.07 14.14 4.48
C ILE A 436 2.31 12.86 4.18
N THR A 437 2.19 11.99 5.18
CA THR A 437 1.51 10.69 5.05
C THR A 437 -0.01 10.82 5.00
N ILE A 438 -0.58 11.73 5.79
CA ILE A 438 -2.01 12.05 5.81
C ILE A 438 -2.15 13.49 6.30
N SER A 439 -3.05 14.27 5.70
CA SER A 439 -3.21 15.68 6.08
C SER A 439 -3.59 15.85 7.55
N ASP A 440 -2.92 16.77 8.26
CA ASP A 440 -3.25 17.12 9.65
C ASP A 440 -4.71 17.59 9.81
N TYR A 441 -5.28 18.19 8.76
CA TYR A 441 -6.69 18.56 8.74
C TYR A 441 -7.60 17.33 8.88
N ILE A 442 -7.26 16.23 8.19
CA ILE A 442 -8.01 14.97 8.26
C ILE A 442 -7.87 14.34 9.65
N LEU A 443 -6.65 14.27 10.19
CA LEU A 443 -6.40 13.73 11.52
C LEU A 443 -7.25 14.45 12.59
N LYS A 444 -7.29 15.79 12.53
CA LYS A 444 -8.11 16.62 13.43
C LYS A 444 -9.60 16.40 13.21
N THR A 445 -10.05 16.38 11.96
CA THR A 445 -11.46 16.24 11.59
C THR A 445 -12.03 14.90 12.05
N VAL A 446 -11.32 13.80 11.74
CA VAL A 446 -11.69 12.45 12.17
C VAL A 446 -11.78 12.38 13.69
N THR A 447 -10.74 12.84 14.39
CA THR A 447 -10.71 12.81 15.86
C THR A 447 -11.84 13.62 16.49
N LYS A 448 -12.09 14.83 15.97
CA LYS A 448 -13.19 15.67 16.45
C LYS A 448 -14.55 15.00 16.23
N TRP A 449 -14.78 14.48 15.03
CA TRP A 449 -16.04 13.82 14.70
C TRP A 449 -16.31 12.61 15.59
N ILE A 450 -15.28 11.82 15.92
CA ILE A 450 -15.40 10.69 16.87
C ILE A 450 -15.89 11.18 18.23
N HIS A 451 -15.32 12.26 18.77
CA HIS A 451 -15.71 12.76 20.10
C HIS A 451 -17.09 13.43 20.13
N ASP A 452 -17.56 13.96 19.00
CA ASP A 452 -18.87 14.60 18.88
C ASP A 452 -20.03 13.58 18.75
N ASN A 453 -19.75 12.29 18.52
CA ASN A 453 -20.75 11.22 18.31
C ASN A 453 -20.62 10.09 19.35
#